data_AF-A0A854NG20-F1
#
_entry.id   AF-A0A854NG20-F1
#
_cell.length_a   1.000
_cell.length_b   1.000
_cell.length_c   1.000
_cell.angle_alpha   90.00
_cell.angle_beta   90.00
_cell.angle_gamma   90.00
#
_symmetry.space_group_name_H-M   'P 1'
#
loop_
_entity.id
_entity.type
_entity.pdbx_description
1 polymer ?
#
loop_
_entity_poly.entity_id
_entity_poly.type
_entity_poly.pdbx_seq_one_letter_code
_entity_poly.pdbx_strand_id
1 'polypeptide(L)'
;MNRQGLGVRAIARHWGRSPGTISKEMTRNRDEFGLYLPHAAHRKSVLRRFQPKPRKLDTHTALRDAVWAMVKKRYLPVQIS
;
A
#
# COMPACT_ATOMS: atom_id res chain seq x y z
N MET A 1 -7.31 -23.26 -9.48
CA MET A 1 -6.54 -24.08 -8.50
C MET A 1 -5.30 -23.32 -8.07
N ASN A 2 -4.83 -23.51 -6.84
CA ASN A 2 -3.49 -23.04 -6.45
C ASN A 2 -2.42 -24.02 -6.99
N ARG A 3 -1.13 -23.71 -6.85
CA ARG A 3 -0.01 -24.55 -7.33
C ARG A 3 0.01 -25.97 -6.75
N GLN A 4 -0.67 -26.21 -5.62
CA GLN A 4 -0.81 -27.52 -4.98
C GLN A 4 -2.15 -28.22 -5.32
N GLY A 5 -2.94 -27.69 -6.26
CA GLY A 5 -4.26 -28.25 -6.62
C GLY A 5 -5.36 -28.04 -5.56
N LEU A 6 -5.05 -27.42 -4.43
CA LEU A 6 -5.98 -27.18 -3.33
C LEU A 6 -6.90 -26.00 -3.64
N GLY A 7 -8.19 -26.19 -3.38
CA GLY A 7 -9.20 -25.13 -3.40
C GLY A 7 -9.11 -24.22 -2.17
N VAL A 8 -9.66 -23.01 -2.28
CA VAL A 8 -9.67 -21.99 -1.21
C VAL A 8 -10.22 -22.52 0.12
N ARG A 9 -11.29 -23.32 0.09
CA ARG A 9 -11.89 -23.93 1.28
C ARG A 9 -10.98 -24.95 1.95
N ALA A 10 -10.21 -25.72 1.19
CA ALA A 10 -9.27 -26.71 1.73
C ALA A 10 -8.11 -26.02 2.46
N ILE A 11 -7.53 -24.98 1.85
CA ILE A 11 -6.50 -24.14 2.47
C ILE A 11 -7.04 -23.50 3.75
N ALA A 12 -8.24 -22.92 3.69
CA ALA A 12 -8.86 -22.26 4.84
C ALA A 12 -9.04 -23.20 6.04
N ARG A 13 -9.50 -24.44 5.81
CA ARG A 13 -9.60 -25.47 6.84
C ARG A 13 -8.24 -25.84 7.43
N HIS A 14 -7.23 -26.05 6.59
CA HIS A 14 -5.89 -26.39 7.05
C HIS A 14 -5.27 -25.30 7.94
N TRP A 15 -5.55 -24.03 7.62
CA TRP A 15 -5.02 -22.87 8.35
C TRP A 15 -5.93 -22.38 9.49
N GLY A 16 -7.10 -23.00 9.72
CA GLY A 16 -8.06 -22.53 10.73
C GLY A 16 -8.59 -21.11 10.47
N ARG A 17 -8.73 -20.71 9.20
CA ARG A 17 -9.20 -19.38 8.79
C ARG A 17 -10.50 -19.46 8.01
N SER A 18 -11.20 -18.33 7.90
CA SER A 18 -12.40 -18.28 7.05
C SER A 18 -12.01 -18.44 5.56
N PRO A 19 -12.80 -19.16 4.74
CA PRO A 19 -12.59 -19.21 3.30
C PRO A 19 -12.59 -17.82 2.64
N GLY A 20 -13.37 -16.88 3.19
CA GLY A 20 -13.40 -15.49 2.74
C GLY A 20 -12.07 -14.78 2.93
N THR A 21 -11.35 -15.06 4.03
CA THR A 21 -10.02 -14.50 4.29
C THR A 21 -9.03 -14.97 3.22
N ILE A 22 -8.96 -16.29 2.98
CA ILE A 22 -8.05 -16.86 1.98
C ILE A 22 -8.42 -16.39 0.56
N SER A 23 -9.71 -16.30 0.23
CA SER A 23 -10.18 -15.78 -1.06
C SER A 23 -9.73 -14.33 -1.27
N LYS A 24 -9.99 -13.45 -0.29
CA LYS A 24 -9.59 -12.03 -0.35
C LYS A 24 -8.08 -11.86 -0.49
N GLU A 25 -7.30 -12.65 0.23
CA GLU A 25 -5.83 -12.63 0.15
C GLU A 25 -5.35 -13.02 -1.25
N MET A 26 -5.85 -14.14 -1.78
CA MET A 26 -5.50 -14.59 -3.12
C MET A 26 -5.92 -13.58 -4.19
N THR A 27 -7.15 -13.07 -4.15
CA THR A 27 -7.64 -12.11 -5.16
C THR A 27 -6.86 -10.80 -5.14
N ARG A 28 -6.47 -10.31 -3.96
CA ARG A 28 -5.76 -9.02 -3.83
C ARG A 28 -4.27 -9.10 -4.13
N ASN A 29 -3.64 -10.26 -3.95
CA ASN A 29 -2.19 -10.38 -3.94
C ASN A 29 -1.63 -11.38 -4.96
N ARG A 30 -2.45 -11.90 -5.88
CA ARG A 30 -1.97 -12.64 -7.06
C ARG A 30 -1.13 -11.77 -7.98
N ASP A 31 -0.27 -12.43 -8.73
CA ASP A 31 0.52 -11.84 -9.81
C ASP A 31 -0.31 -11.69 -11.10
N GLU A 32 0.25 -11.01 -12.11
CA GLU A 32 -0.38 -10.78 -13.43
C GLU A 32 -0.75 -12.09 -14.13
N PHE A 33 0.02 -13.16 -13.90
CA PHE A 33 -0.25 -14.50 -14.40
C PHE A 33 -1.22 -15.31 -13.51
N GLY A 34 -1.86 -14.68 -12.52
CA GLY A 34 -2.80 -15.34 -11.60
C GLY A 34 -2.14 -16.25 -10.54
N LEU A 35 -0.81 -16.29 -10.50
CA LEU A 35 -0.04 -17.09 -9.54
C LEU A 35 0.05 -16.38 -8.18
N TYR A 36 0.09 -17.16 -7.10
CA TYR A 36 0.36 -16.63 -5.76
C TYR A 36 1.85 -16.77 -5.45
N LEU A 37 2.55 -15.65 -5.36
CA LEU A 37 3.96 -15.57 -5.01
C LEU A 37 4.10 -14.91 -3.63
N PRO A 38 4.50 -15.63 -2.57
CA PRO A 38 4.49 -15.11 -1.19
C PRO A 38 5.27 -13.80 -1.02
N HIS A 39 6.47 -13.69 -1.59
CA HIS A 39 7.29 -12.48 -1.49
C HIS A 39 6.67 -11.29 -2.24
N ALA A 40 6.08 -11.52 -3.41
CA ALA A 40 5.41 -10.47 -4.17
C ALA A 40 4.12 -10.02 -3.46
N ALA A 41 3.34 -10.97 -2.94
CA ALA A 41 2.15 -10.72 -2.14
C ALA A 41 2.46 -9.87 -0.91
N HIS A 42 3.53 -10.21 -0.19
CA HIS A 42 3.99 -9.45 0.96
C HIS A 42 4.40 -8.02 0.56
N ARG A 43 5.20 -7.85 -0.50
CA ARG A 43 5.57 -6.51 -1.02
C ARG A 43 4.33 -5.68 -1.39
N LYS A 44 3.36 -6.25 -2.11
CA LYS A 44 2.10 -5.58 -2.47
C LYS A 44 1.31 -5.14 -1.22
N SER A 45 1.27 -5.98 -0.18
CA SER A 45 0.63 -5.66 1.09
C SER A 45 1.33 -4.51 1.82
N VAL A 46 2.67 -4.56 1.91
CA VAL A 46 3.48 -3.52 2.55
C VAL A 46 3.33 -2.17 1.83
N LEU A 47 3.40 -2.16 0.50
CA LEU A 47 3.25 -0.92 -0.29
C LEU A 47 1.87 -0.29 -0.11
N ARG A 48 0.81 -1.11 -0.08
CA ARG A 48 -0.56 -0.62 0.16
C ARG A 48 -0.73 -0.06 1.57
N ARG A 49 -0.09 -0.69 2.57
CA ARG A 49 -0.05 -0.17 3.94
C ARG A 49 0.73 1.15 4.02
N PHE A 50 1.79 1.30 3.22
CA PHE A 50 2.67 2.45 3.27
C PHE A 50 2.00 3.75 2.81
N GLN A 51 0.95 3.68 1.97
CA GLN A 51 0.22 4.81 1.36
C GLN A 51 0.42 6.15 2.11
N PRO A 52 1.49 6.91 1.78
CA PRO A 52 1.82 8.10 2.52
C PRO A 52 0.77 9.15 2.19
N LYS A 53 0.30 9.87 3.20
CA LYS A 53 -0.57 11.03 2.97
C LYS A 53 0.18 11.99 2.04
N PRO A 54 -0.45 12.52 0.99
CA PRO A 54 0.21 13.51 0.14
C PRO A 54 0.68 14.67 1.02
N ARG A 55 1.85 15.25 0.71
CA ARG A 55 2.38 16.34 1.54
C ARG A 55 1.43 17.53 1.44
N LYS A 56 1.30 18.29 2.53
CA LYS A 56 0.42 19.48 2.55
C LYS A 56 0.75 20.47 1.42
N LEU A 57 2.02 20.57 1.04
CA LEU A 57 2.47 21.45 -0.04
C LEU A 57 2.07 20.95 -1.44
N ASP A 58 1.85 19.64 -1.59
CA ASP A 58 1.44 19.04 -2.87
C ASP A 58 -0.07 19.21 -3.09
N THR A 59 -0.86 19.28 -2.01
CA THR A 59 -2.33 19.42 -2.08
C THR A 59 -2.83 20.85 -1.89
N HIS A 60 -2.09 21.72 -1.18
CA HIS A 60 -2.53 23.08 -0.88
C HIS A 60 -1.66 24.11 -1.61
N THR A 61 -2.12 24.54 -2.79
CA THR A 61 -1.40 25.52 -3.63
C THR A 61 -1.12 26.84 -2.89
N ALA A 62 -2.10 27.37 -2.15
CA ALA A 62 -1.92 28.60 -1.38
C ALA A 62 -0.83 28.49 -0.30
N LEU A 63 -0.75 27.34 0.40
CA LEU A 63 0.30 27.07 1.37
C LEU A 63 1.66 26.95 0.69
N ARG A 64 1.70 26.27 -0.47
CA ARG A 64 2.90 26.12 -1.28
C ARG A 64 3.48 27.47 -1.69
N ASP A 65 2.62 28.37 -2.17
CA ASP A 65 3.03 29.69 -2.64
C ASP A 65 3.50 30.58 -1.49
N ALA A 66 2.84 30.51 -0.33
CA ALA A 66 3.27 31.21 0.88
C ALA A 66 4.66 30.72 1.35
N VAL A 67 4.86 29.41 1.41
CA VAL A 67 6.17 28.81 1.75
C VAL A 67 7.23 29.22 0.73
N TRP A 68 6.93 29.18 -0.56
CA TRP A 68 7.87 29.64 -1.60
C TRP A 68 8.22 31.12 -1.48
N ALA A 69 7.27 31.98 -1.11
CA ALA A 69 7.53 33.39 -0.86
C ALA A 69 8.47 33.60 0.33
N MET A 70 8.33 32.80 1.40
CA MET A 70 9.24 32.83 2.55
C MET A 70 10.64 32.31 2.20
N VAL A 71 10.73 31.23 1.42
CA VAL A 71 12.01 30.71 0.93
C VAL A 71 12.75 31.74 0.07
N LYS A 72 12.05 32.45 -0.82
CA LYS A 72 12.63 33.56 -1.63
C LYS A 72 13.22 34.66 -0.76
N LYS A 73 12.68 34.88 0.43
CA LYS A 73 13.18 35.84 1.42
C LYS A 73 14.28 35.28 2.32
N ARG A 74 14.85 34.10 2.00
CA ARG A 74 15.93 33.42 2.72
C ARG A 74 15.59 33.03 4.16
N TYR A 75 14.31 32.81 4.46
CA TYR A 75 13.92 32.25 5.76
C TYR A 75 14.48 30.83 5.91
N LEU A 76 14.95 30.51 7.12
CA LEU A 76 15.45 29.19 7.45
C LEU A 76 14.27 28.22 7.65
N PRO A 77 14.46 26.90 7.43
CA PRO A 77 13.39 25.91 7.62
C PRO A 77 12.74 25.96 9.00
N VAL A 78 13.49 26.24 10.07
CA VAL A 78 12.95 26.39 11.43
C VAL A 78 11.98 27.56 11.57
N GLN A 79 12.09 28.56 10.69
CA GLN A 79 11.21 29.74 10.64
C GLN A 79 9.99 29.51 9.74
N ILE A 80 9.99 28.42 8.97
CA ILE A 80 8.92 28.00 8.05
C ILE A 80 8.44 26.62 8.53
N SER A 81 7.93 26.53 9.77
CA SER A 81 7.44 25.28 10.34
C SER A 81 5.95 25.30 10.61
#